data_AF-A0A511WNH9-F1
#
_entry.id   AF-A0A511WNH9-F1
#
_cell.length_a   1.000
_cell.length_b   1.000
_cell.length_c   1.000
_cell.angle_alpha   90.00
_cell.angle_beta   90.00
_cell.angle_gamma   90.00
#
_symmetry.space_group_name_H-M   'P 1'
#
loop_
_entity.id
_entity.type
_entity.pdbx_description
1 polymer ?
#
loop_
_entity_poly.entity_id
_entity_poly.type
_entity_poly.pdbx_seq_one_letter_code
_entity_poly.pdbx_strand_id
1 'polypeptide(L)' 'MTRSQQIFLGLALGFALVLGFQLGFTVSDQWIVIILIALGCGFITRFVLQWFFKRRNHG' A
#
# COMPACT_ATOMS: atom_id res chain seq x y z
N MET A 1 2.57 7.61 20.04
CA MET A 1 2.95 6.48 19.16
C MET A 1 4.37 6.04 19.49
N THR A 2 4.60 4.76 19.80
CA THR A 2 5.96 4.22 19.90
C THR A 2 6.56 4.11 18.51
N ARG A 3 7.79 4.62 18.31
CA ARG A 3 8.49 4.67 17.01
C ARG A 3 8.49 3.31 16.29
N SER A 4 8.55 2.22 17.05
CA SER A 4 8.56 0.85 16.53
C SER A 4 7.32 0.47 15.74
N GLN A 5 6.12 0.89 16.16
CA GLN A 5 4.88 0.57 15.42
C GLN A 5 4.74 1.40 14.14
N GLN A 6 5.32 2.60 14.10
CA GLN A 6 5.31 3.43 12.90
C GLN A 6 6.24 2.85 11.83
N ILE A 7 7.38 2.28 12.25
CA ILE A 7 8.32 1.57 11.36
C ILE A 7 7.69 0.29 10.81
N PHE A 8 7.02 -0.50 11.65
CA PHE A 8 6.32 -1.72 11.19
C PHE A 8 5.20 -1.41 10.18
N LEU A 9 4.48 -0.32 10.39
CA LEU A 9 3.46 0.17 9.45
C LEU A 9 4.05 0.62 8.12
N GLY A 10 5.18 1.35 8.16
CA GLY A 10 5.91 1.73 6.96
C GLY A 10 6.42 0.52 6.18
N LEU A 11 6.92 -0.50 6.88
CA LEU A 11 7.40 -1.74 6.28
C LEU A 11 6.26 -2.54 5.63
N ALA A 12 5.13 -2.70 6.33
CA ALA A 12 3.95 -3.37 5.80
C ALA A 12 3.36 -2.63 4.59
N LEU A 13 3.37 -1.30 4.60
CA LEU A 13 2.96 -0.47 3.47
C LEU A 13 3.88 -0.68 2.27
N GLY A 14 5.20 -0.66 2.48
CA GLY A 14 6.18 -0.91 1.43
C GLY A 14 5.99 -2.28 0.79
N PHE A 15 5.76 -3.31 1.60
CA PHE A 15 5.51 -4.67 1.12
C PHE A 15 4.23 -4.78 0.28
N ALA A 16 3.14 -4.16 0.74
CA ALA A 16 1.88 -4.12 0.00
C ALA A 16 2.03 -3.39 -1.36
N LEU A 17 2.82 -2.31 -1.39
CA LEU A 17 3.07 -1.55 -2.60
C LEU A 17 3.89 -2.35 -3.63
N VAL A 18 4.93 -3.04 -3.16
CA VAL A 18 5.78 -3.90 -4.01
C VAL A 18 4.98 -5.07 -4.57
N LEU A 19 4.18 -5.74 -3.73
CA LEU A 19 3.30 -6.82 -4.18
C LEU A 19 2.29 -6.35 -5.22
N GLY A 20 1.67 -5.19 -5.00
CA GLY A 20 0.74 -4.59 -5.96
C GLY A 20 1.37 -4.27 -7.32
N PHE A 21 2.60 -3.76 -7.30
CA PHE A 21 3.36 -3.44 -8.50
C PHE A 21 3.77 -4.70 -9.28
N GLN A 22 4.23 -5.72 -8.55
CA GLN A 22 4.62 -7.01 -9.13
C GLN A 22 3.42 -7.75 -9.72
N LEU A 23 2.26 -7.67 -9.05
CA LEU A 23 1.00 -8.22 -9.55
C LEU A 23 0.54 -7.49 -10.82
N GLY A 24 0.67 -6.16 -10.88
CA GLY A 24 0.40 -5.37 -12.08
C GLY A 24 1.25 -5.78 -13.27
N PHE A 25 2.55 -5.97 -13.05
CA PHE A 25 3.48 -6.47 -14.08
C PHE A 25 3.20 -7.91 -14.52
N THR A 26 2.72 -8.76 -13.60
CA THR A 26 2.43 -10.17 -13.90
C THR A 26 1.12 -10.32 -14.70
N VAL A 27 0.15 -9.43 -14.47
CA VAL A 27 -1.18 -9.51 -15.08
C VAL A 27 -1.20 -8.95 -16.51
N SER A 28 -0.31 -8.03 -16.86
CA SER A 28 -0.33 -7.42 -18.18
C SER A 28 1.01 -6.82 -18.59
N ASP A 29 1.45 -7.06 -19.82
CA ASP A 29 2.59 -6.39 -20.46
C ASP A 29 2.25 -4.99 -20.99
N GLN A 30 0.96 -4.61 -20.98
CA GLN A 30 0.54 -3.28 -21.39
C GLN A 30 0.83 -2.28 -20.28
N TRP A 31 1.79 -1.39 -20.52
CA TRP A 31 2.18 -0.30 -19.60
C TRP A 31 1.01 0.48 -19.02
N ILE A 32 -0.05 0.71 -19.82
CA ILE A 32 -1.28 1.39 -19.37
C ILE A 32 -1.98 0.62 -18.25
N VAL A 33 -2.11 -0.71 -18.39
CA VAL A 33 -2.77 -1.58 -17.40
C VAL A 33 -1.93 -1.66 -16.13
N ILE A 34 -0.60 -1.78 -16.27
CA ILE A 34 0.33 -1.75 -15.14
C ILE A 34 0.20 -0.45 -14.35
N ILE A 35 0.18 0.70 -15.02
CA ILE A 35 0.01 2.02 -14.39
C ILE A 35 -1.35 2.14 -13.69
N LEU A 36 -2.42 1.63 -14.29
CA LEU A 36 -3.78 1.67 -13.72
C LEU A 36 -3.88 0.80 -12.46
N ILE A 37 -3.27 -0.38 -12.48
CA ILE A 37 -3.18 -1.27 -11.31
C ILE A 37 -2.27 -0.66 -10.23
N ALA A 38 -1.13 -0.07 -10.60
CA ALA A 38 -0.23 0.58 -9.66
C ALA A 38 -0.89 1.79 -8.97
N LEU A 39 -1.65 2.61 -9.72
CA LEU A 39 -2.45 3.71 -9.18
C LEU A 39 -3.54 3.19 -8.25
N GLY A 40 -4.30 2.17 -8.67
CA GLY A 40 -5.34 1.54 -7.86
C GLY A 40 -4.79 0.96 -6.55
N CYS A 41 -3.67 0.23 -6.64
CA CYS A 41 -3.03 -0.36 -5.48
C CYS A 41 -2.44 0.70 -4.55
N GLY A 42 -1.83 1.77 -5.09
CA GLY A 42 -1.37 2.91 -4.30
C GLY A 42 -2.50 3.64 -3.57
N PHE A 43 -3.66 3.78 -4.22
CA PHE A 43 -4.85 4.40 -3.62
C PHE A 43 -5.44 3.54 -2.50
N ILE A 44 -5.59 2.23 -2.73
CA ILE A 44 -6.03 1.25 -1.72
C ILE A 44 -5.06 1.25 -0.54
N THR A 45 -3.75 1.27 -0.81
CA THR A 45 -2.70 1.27 0.22
C THR A 45 -2.77 2.52 1.09
N ARG A 46 -2.98 3.72 0.49
CA ARG A 46 -3.26 4.94 1.25
C ARG A 46 -4.53 4.83 2.10
N PHE A 47 -5.59 4.25 1.56
CA PHE A 47 -6.86 4.10 2.26
C PHE A 47 -6.74 3.15 3.47
N VAL A 48 -6.11 1.99 3.28
CA VAL A 48 -5.83 1.03 4.36
C VAL A 48 -4.95 1.66 5.43
N LEU A 49 -3.94 2.45 5.03
CA LEU A 49 -3.06 3.10 5.99
C LEU A 49 -3.79 4.18 6.81
N GLN A 50 -4.55 5.05 6.16
CA GLN A 50 -5.36 6.06 6.85
C GLN A 50 -6.38 5.41 7.79
N TRP A 51 -6.99 4.30 7.38
CA TRP A 51 -7.94 3.57 8.21
C TRP A 51 -7.26 2.95 9.44
N PHE A 52 -6.07 2.37 9.28
CA PHE A 52 -5.28 1.84 10.40
C PHE A 52 -4.81 2.94 11.36
N PHE A 53 -4.36 4.08 10.83
CA PHE A 53 -3.99 5.25 11.62
C PHE A 53 -5.19 5.82 12.38
N LYS A 54 -6.35 5.92 11.73
CA LYS A 54 -7.60 6.38 12.35
C LYS A 54 -8.04 5.47 13.49
N ARG A 55 -7.86 4.15 13.36
CA ARG A 55 -8.11 3.20 14.47
C ARG A 55 -7.13 3.33 15.63
N ARG A 56 -5.89 3.76 15.41
CA ARG A 56 -4.88 3.91 16.48
C ARG A 56 -4.90 5.26 17.19
N ASN A 57 -5.70 6.22 16.75
CA ASN A 57 -5.80 7.55 17.37
C ASN A 57 -6.94 7.66 18.42
N HIS A 58 -7.66 6.57 18.69
CA HIS A 58 -8.74 6.48 19.70
C HIS A 58 -8.40 5.45 20.80
N GLY A 59 -7.14 5.41 21.24
CA GLY A 59 -6.68 4.55 22.33
C GLY A 59 -5.72 5.31 23.22
#